data_AF-A0A1B8S8I3-F1
#
_entry.id   AF-A0A1B8S8I3-F1
#
_cell.length_a   1.000
_cell.length_b   1.000
_cell.length_c   1.000
_cell.angle_alpha   90.00
_cell.angle_beta   90.00
_cell.angle_gamma   90.00
#
_symmetry.space_group_name_H-M   'P 1'
#
loop_
_entity.id
_entity.type
_entity.pdbx_description
1 polymer ?
#
loop_
_entity_poly.entity_id
_entity_poly.type
_entity_poly.pdbx_seq_one_letter_code
_entity_poly.pdbx_strand_id
1 'polypeptide(L)'
;MTPLVAPPAAHADLDDLFDILNTDLFGTATGDISFFNGDDAMDVFTNLHADLEGWLADTDNSALIAQINDPWIDLFGRGLIGNGDADWDGTNDSMFGWLGLGNLNDGGFLFGDGAVGGVDTDGNGLAGGDAGYFGFGGAGGAGVDGGNG
;
A
#
# COMPACT_ATOMS: atom_id res chain seq x y z
N MET A 1 -7.40 24.53 -47.79
CA MET A 1 -6.53 23.89 -46.78
C MET A 1 -6.92 24.47 -45.44
N THR A 2 -7.65 23.70 -44.62
CA THR A 2 -8.04 24.12 -43.28
C THR A 2 -6.78 24.09 -42.41
N PRO A 3 -6.41 25.16 -41.68
CA PRO A 3 -5.27 25.11 -40.80
C PRO A 3 -5.46 24.01 -39.75
N LEU A 4 -4.38 23.32 -39.41
CA LEU A 4 -4.35 22.34 -38.34
C LEU A 4 -4.80 23.06 -37.06
N VAL A 5 -5.80 22.49 -36.37
CA VAL A 5 -6.14 22.85 -34.99
C VAL A 5 -4.83 22.89 -34.20
N ALA A 6 -4.66 23.91 -33.36
CA ALA A 6 -3.42 24.18 -32.64
C ALA A 6 -2.78 22.89 -32.12
N PRO A 7 -1.43 22.75 -32.19
CA PRO A 7 -0.76 21.59 -31.62
C PRO A 7 -1.23 21.39 -30.17
N PRO A 8 -1.37 20.13 -29.70
CA PRO A 8 -1.67 19.87 -28.30
C PRO A 8 -0.74 20.72 -27.43
N ALA A 9 -1.28 21.34 -26.38
CA ALA A 9 -0.46 22.04 -25.42
C ALA A 9 0.64 21.07 -24.95
N ALA A 10 1.90 21.47 -25.11
CA ALA A 10 3.00 20.69 -24.58
C ALA A 10 2.98 20.88 -23.06
N HIS A 11 2.41 19.90 -22.35
CA HIS A 11 2.38 19.82 -20.89
C HIS A 11 3.74 19.40 -20.31
N ALA A 12 4.80 20.06 -20.78
CA ALA A 12 6.18 19.77 -20.41
C ALA A 12 6.87 21.06 -19.92
N ASP A 13 6.10 21.96 -19.33
CA ASP A 13 6.70 22.99 -18.48
C ASP A 13 7.09 22.37 -17.13
N LEU A 14 8.00 23.04 -16.43
CA LEU A 14 8.37 22.64 -15.07
C LEU A 14 7.25 22.95 -14.07
N ASP A 15 6.27 23.76 -14.48
CA ASP A 15 5.10 24.10 -13.68
C ASP A 15 4.14 22.88 -13.60
N ASP A 16 3.95 22.13 -14.70
CA ASP A 16 3.22 20.85 -14.74
C ASP A 16 3.98 19.72 -14.00
N LEU A 17 5.31 19.77 -13.95
CA LEU A 17 6.13 18.80 -13.19
C LEU A 17 5.92 18.95 -11.67
N PHE A 18 5.66 20.16 -11.19
CA PHE A 18 5.35 20.44 -9.79
C PHE A 18 3.85 20.53 -9.51
N ASP A 19 2.97 20.39 -10.51
CA ASP A 19 1.52 20.30 -10.31
C ASP A 19 1.12 19.02 -9.56
N ILE A 20 1.92 17.95 -9.69
CA ILE A 20 1.79 16.75 -8.85
C ILE A 20 2.07 17.04 -7.36
N LEU A 21 2.84 18.08 -7.05
CA LEU A 21 3.09 18.54 -5.68
C LEU A 21 2.00 19.50 -5.17
N ASN A 22 1.20 20.08 -6.07
CA ASN A 22 0.05 20.91 -5.73
C ASN A 22 -1.27 20.13 -5.70
N THR A 23 -1.28 18.90 -6.22
CA THR A 23 -2.42 18.00 -6.06
C THR A 23 -2.37 17.41 -4.65
N ASP A 24 -3.48 17.50 -3.94
CA ASP A 24 -3.68 16.75 -2.70
C ASP A 24 -3.66 15.25 -3.03
N LEU A 25 -2.47 14.66 -2.99
CA LEU A 25 -2.23 13.27 -3.39
C LEU A 25 -2.57 12.28 -2.26
N PHE A 26 -2.60 12.74 -1.00
CA PHE A 26 -2.71 11.89 0.20
C PHE A 26 -3.74 12.36 1.25
N GLY A 27 -4.66 13.26 0.90
CA GLY A 27 -5.66 13.82 1.81
C GLY A 27 -5.12 14.96 2.70
N THR A 28 -3.99 15.55 2.32
CA THR A 28 -3.33 16.67 2.99
C THR A 28 -3.70 18.00 2.31
N ALA A 29 -3.48 19.14 2.96
CA ALA A 29 -3.78 20.43 2.29
C ALA A 29 -2.98 20.55 0.98
N THR A 30 -3.53 21.19 -0.06
CA THR A 30 -2.83 21.48 -1.33
C THR A 30 -1.42 22.03 -1.06
N GLY A 31 -0.37 21.32 -1.51
CA GLY A 31 1.04 21.70 -1.30
C GLY A 31 1.63 21.26 0.05
N ASP A 32 0.94 20.42 0.82
CA ASP A 32 1.44 19.86 2.07
C ASP A 32 2.39 18.68 1.80
N ILE A 33 3.68 19.00 1.86
CA ILE A 33 4.79 18.05 1.79
C ILE A 33 5.35 17.72 3.18
N SER A 34 4.50 17.79 4.21
CA SER A 34 4.93 17.62 5.61
C SER A 34 5.53 16.27 5.91
N PHE A 35 5.34 15.25 5.07
CA PHE A 35 6.09 14.00 5.19
C PHE A 35 7.62 14.18 5.10
N PHE A 36 8.14 15.23 4.46
CA PHE A 36 9.57 15.56 4.49
C PHE A 36 10.02 16.23 5.80
N ASN A 37 9.10 16.62 6.69
CA ASN A 37 9.44 17.23 7.97
C ASN A 37 9.93 16.14 8.94
N GLY A 38 11.21 15.81 8.86
CA GLY A 38 11.88 14.88 9.76
C GLY A 38 13.30 15.33 10.05
N ASP A 39 13.80 15.01 11.24
CA ASP A 39 15.19 15.29 11.59
C ASP A 39 16.14 14.24 10.97
N ASP A 40 15.59 13.08 10.57
CA ASP A 40 16.29 12.02 9.85
C ASP A 40 15.40 11.27 8.82
N ALA A 41 15.98 10.29 8.13
CA ALA A 41 15.29 9.51 7.10
C ALA A 41 14.18 8.60 7.66
N MET A 42 14.26 8.20 8.94
CA MET A 42 13.24 7.39 9.58
C MET A 42 12.01 8.22 9.94
N ASP A 43 12.20 9.48 10.33
CA ASP A 43 11.09 10.42 10.51
C ASP A 43 10.36 10.65 9.17
N VAL A 44 11.10 10.87 8.08
CA VAL A 44 10.51 11.03 6.74
C VAL A 44 9.71 9.80 6.33
N PHE A 45 10.26 8.61 6.56
CA PHE A 45 9.54 7.36 6.30
C PHE A 45 8.27 7.24 7.14
N THR A 46 8.35 7.54 8.44
CA THR A 46 7.23 7.41 9.37
C THR A 46 6.10 8.35 9.02
N ASN A 47 6.41 9.60 8.65
CA ASN A 47 5.40 10.55 8.22
C ASN A 47 4.77 10.16 6.87
N LEU A 48 5.59 9.74 5.90
CA LEU A 48 5.08 9.24 4.62
C LEU A 48 4.15 8.05 4.82
N HIS A 49 4.55 7.09 5.66
CA HIS A 49 3.72 5.95 6.00
C HIS A 49 2.40 6.41 6.64
N ALA A 50 2.43 7.33 7.60
CA ALA A 50 1.22 7.84 8.24
C ALA A 50 0.24 8.51 7.26
N ASP A 51 0.75 9.33 6.34
CA ASP A 51 -0.08 9.98 5.30
C ASP A 51 -0.70 8.95 4.35
N LEU A 52 0.10 7.96 3.93
CA LEU A 52 -0.38 6.89 3.05
C LEU A 52 -1.41 5.97 3.73
N GLU A 53 -1.25 5.68 5.02
CA GLU A 53 -2.27 4.96 5.82
C GLU A 53 -3.55 5.76 5.92
N GLY A 54 -3.45 7.08 6.09
CA GLY A 54 -4.59 8.00 6.05
C GLY A 54 -5.34 7.90 4.72
N TRP A 55 -4.61 7.91 3.61
CA TRP A 55 -5.17 7.77 2.26
C TRP A 55 -5.84 6.41 2.02
N LEU A 56 -5.25 5.31 2.51
CA LEU A 56 -5.86 3.97 2.43
C LEU A 56 -7.14 3.84 3.25
N ALA A 57 -7.18 4.47 4.42
CA ALA A 57 -8.32 4.42 5.33
C ALA A 57 -9.53 5.24 4.83
N ASP A 58 -9.32 6.14 3.85
CA ASP A 58 -10.39 6.91 3.25
C ASP A 58 -11.29 6.05 2.36
N THR A 59 -12.58 6.00 2.70
CA THR A 59 -13.58 5.23 1.99
C THR A 59 -13.79 5.73 0.55
N ASP A 60 -13.55 7.02 0.28
CA ASP A 60 -13.67 7.60 -1.05
C ASP A 60 -12.62 7.03 -2.02
N ASN A 61 -11.48 6.55 -1.50
CA ASN A 61 -10.41 5.94 -2.29
C ASN A 61 -10.61 4.44 -2.56
N SER A 62 -11.52 3.77 -1.82
CA SER A 62 -11.70 2.31 -1.86
C SER A 62 -11.92 1.75 -3.27
N ALA A 63 -12.75 2.41 -4.09
CA ALA A 63 -13.03 1.98 -5.45
C ALA A 63 -11.82 2.13 -6.39
N LEU A 64 -10.99 3.14 -6.17
CA LEU A 64 -9.75 3.34 -6.93
C LEU A 64 -8.70 2.31 -6.51
N ILE A 65 -8.53 2.09 -5.21
CA ILE A 65 -7.60 1.09 -4.66
C ILE A 65 -7.93 -0.31 -5.20
N ALA A 66 -9.21 -0.70 -5.18
CA ALA A 66 -9.66 -1.96 -5.75
C ALA A 66 -9.28 -2.09 -7.24
N GLN A 67 -9.58 -1.06 -8.05
CA GLN A 67 -9.23 -1.07 -9.49
C GLN A 67 -7.72 -1.17 -9.75
N ILE A 68 -6.89 -0.56 -8.89
CA ILE A 68 -5.43 -0.67 -8.98
C ILE A 68 -4.97 -2.09 -8.62
N ASN A 69 -5.58 -2.69 -7.59
CA ASN A 69 -5.16 -3.97 -7.04
C ASN A 69 -5.67 -5.19 -7.81
N ASP A 70 -6.84 -5.13 -8.44
CA ASP A 70 -7.44 -6.25 -9.18
C ASP A 70 -6.43 -6.97 -10.11
N PRO A 71 -5.71 -6.29 -11.02
CA PRO A 71 -4.74 -6.98 -11.86
C PRO A 71 -3.56 -7.55 -11.06
N TRP A 72 -3.18 -6.95 -9.95
CA TRP A 72 -2.09 -7.46 -9.11
C TRP A 72 -2.49 -8.69 -8.32
N ILE A 73 -3.71 -8.74 -7.83
CA ILE A 73 -4.25 -9.90 -7.13
C ILE A 73 -4.37 -11.08 -8.11
N ASP A 74 -4.90 -10.86 -9.31
CA ASP A 74 -5.02 -11.91 -10.33
C ASP A 74 -3.67 -12.48 -10.78
N LEU A 75 -2.67 -11.59 -10.95
CA LEU A 75 -1.36 -11.97 -11.48
C LEU A 75 -0.41 -12.48 -10.40
N PHE A 76 -0.43 -11.88 -9.21
CA PHE A 76 0.57 -12.10 -8.17
C PHE A 76 -0.03 -12.51 -6.82
N GLY A 77 -1.35 -12.55 -6.66
CA GLY A 77 -2.02 -13.00 -5.44
C GLY A 77 -1.82 -12.07 -4.25
N ARG A 78 -1.47 -10.81 -4.51
CA ARG A 78 -1.30 -9.73 -3.52
C ARG A 78 -1.67 -8.40 -4.15
N GLY A 79 -2.07 -7.42 -3.34
CA GLY A 79 -2.29 -6.05 -3.81
C GLY A 79 -1.00 -5.35 -4.21
N LEU A 80 -1.11 -4.28 -5.00
CA LEU A 80 -0.02 -3.32 -5.23
C LEU A 80 0.10 -2.33 -4.07
N ILE A 81 -1.06 -1.88 -3.58
CA ILE A 81 -1.22 -0.89 -2.51
C ILE A 81 -2.29 -1.39 -1.54
N GLY A 82 -2.17 -1.10 -0.25
CA GLY A 82 -3.17 -1.52 0.74
C GLY A 82 -2.62 -2.47 1.78
N ASN A 83 -3.27 -2.51 2.94
CA ASN A 83 -2.83 -3.37 4.05
C ASN A 83 -3.22 -4.83 3.80
N GLY A 84 -2.45 -5.72 4.41
CA GLY A 84 -2.73 -7.14 4.38
C GLY A 84 -4.06 -7.50 5.05
N ASP A 85 -4.67 -8.58 4.57
CA ASP A 85 -5.89 -9.16 5.10
C ASP A 85 -5.56 -10.17 6.21
N ALA A 86 -5.94 -9.83 7.45
CA ALA A 86 -5.74 -10.69 8.61
C ALA A 86 -6.57 -11.98 8.57
N ASP A 87 -7.65 -12.00 7.79
CA ASP A 87 -8.53 -13.16 7.64
C ASP A 87 -8.09 -14.08 6.48
N TRP A 88 -7.01 -13.74 5.76
CA TRP A 88 -6.47 -14.58 4.69
C TRP A 88 -5.66 -15.77 5.23
N ASP A 89 -6.14 -16.98 4.99
CA ASP A 89 -5.51 -18.25 5.41
C ASP A 89 -5.10 -19.15 4.22
N GLY A 90 -5.24 -18.65 3.00
CA GLY A 90 -5.06 -19.40 1.75
C GLY A 90 -3.65 -19.39 1.18
N THR A 91 -3.38 -20.30 0.23
CA THR A 91 -2.17 -20.27 -0.60
C THR A 91 -2.32 -19.31 -1.78
N ASN A 92 -1.21 -18.71 -2.20
CA ASN A 92 -1.19 -17.87 -3.40
C ASN A 92 -1.18 -18.74 -4.66
N ASP A 93 -2.36 -18.91 -5.27
CA ASP A 93 -2.57 -19.69 -6.49
C ASP A 93 -2.65 -18.82 -7.76
N SER A 94 -2.19 -17.56 -7.68
CA SER A 94 -2.17 -16.64 -8.83
C SER A 94 -1.22 -17.09 -9.95
N MET A 95 -1.35 -16.50 -11.14
CA MET A 95 -0.57 -16.89 -12.32
C MET A 95 0.95 -16.86 -12.09
N PHE A 96 1.43 -15.89 -11.31
CA PHE A 96 2.84 -15.73 -10.95
C PHE A 96 3.11 -15.98 -9.46
N GLY A 97 2.19 -16.61 -8.73
CA GLY A 97 2.36 -16.93 -7.31
C GLY A 97 3.60 -17.81 -7.05
N TRP A 98 4.02 -18.60 -8.04
CA TRP A 98 5.25 -19.40 -7.99
C TRP A 98 6.55 -18.57 -7.86
N LEU A 99 6.51 -17.25 -8.11
CA LEU A 99 7.63 -16.35 -7.85
C LEU A 99 7.86 -16.09 -6.35
N GLY A 100 6.89 -16.44 -5.49
CA GLY A 100 7.01 -16.29 -4.05
C GLY A 100 7.06 -14.83 -3.58
N LEU A 101 6.26 -13.95 -4.20
CA LEU A 101 6.24 -12.51 -3.88
C LEU A 101 5.32 -12.16 -2.70
N GLY A 102 4.80 -13.14 -1.98
CA GLY A 102 3.84 -12.97 -0.88
C GLY A 102 2.42 -13.41 -1.24
N ASN A 103 1.45 -13.04 -0.41
CA ASN A 103 0.02 -13.30 -0.58
C ASN A 103 -0.82 -12.11 -0.07
N LEU A 104 -2.13 -12.31 0.11
CA LEU A 104 -3.05 -11.26 0.56
C LEU A 104 -2.93 -10.91 2.05
N ASN A 105 -2.28 -11.74 2.87
CA ASN A 105 -1.97 -11.41 4.26
C ASN A 105 -0.83 -10.38 4.37
N ASP A 106 -0.01 -10.24 3.33
CA ASP A 106 1.05 -9.26 3.26
C ASP A 106 0.53 -7.90 2.79
N GLY A 107 1.20 -6.82 3.19
CA GLY A 107 0.90 -5.46 2.71
C GLY A 107 1.13 -5.34 1.20
N GLY A 108 0.57 -4.33 0.54
CA GLY A 108 0.69 -4.10 -0.90
C GLY A 108 2.14 -3.97 -1.37
N PHE A 109 2.44 -4.38 -2.60
CA PHE A 109 3.84 -4.62 -3.00
C PHE A 109 4.66 -3.33 -2.97
N LEU A 110 4.04 -2.23 -3.38
CA LEU A 110 4.61 -0.90 -3.27
C LEU A 110 4.30 -0.28 -1.91
N PHE A 111 3.06 -0.38 -1.43
CA PHE A 111 2.65 0.25 -0.20
C PHE A 111 1.66 -0.58 0.62
N GLY A 112 1.84 -0.59 1.93
CA GLY A 112 0.88 -1.09 2.90
C GLY A 112 1.53 -1.96 3.97
N ASP A 113 0.86 -2.03 5.10
CA ASP A 113 1.29 -2.81 6.25
C ASP A 113 0.89 -4.28 6.11
N GLY A 114 1.75 -5.16 6.62
CA GLY A 114 1.39 -6.57 6.79
C GLY A 114 0.25 -6.75 7.79
N ALA A 115 -0.59 -7.76 7.57
CA ALA A 115 -1.67 -8.05 8.48
C ALA A 115 -1.17 -8.54 9.84
N VAL A 116 -1.94 -8.30 10.90
CA VAL A 116 -1.68 -8.91 12.21
C VAL A 116 -1.88 -10.42 12.11
N GLY A 117 -0.94 -11.18 12.67
CA GLY A 117 -1.00 -12.63 12.72
C GLY A 117 -2.18 -13.13 13.56
N GLY A 118 -2.82 -14.19 13.08
CA GLY A 118 -3.90 -14.87 13.80
C GLY A 118 -3.40 -15.82 14.89
N VAL A 119 -4.29 -16.73 15.30
CA VAL A 119 -3.99 -17.82 16.23
C VAL A 119 -4.42 -19.13 15.58
N ASP A 120 -3.55 -20.14 15.61
CA ASP A 120 -3.87 -21.46 15.05
C ASP A 120 -4.84 -22.25 15.95
N THR A 121 -5.26 -23.42 15.47
CA THR A 121 -6.19 -24.30 16.20
C THR A 121 -5.61 -24.91 17.47
N ASP A 122 -4.28 -24.96 17.59
CA ASP A 122 -3.56 -25.44 18.76
C ASP A 122 -3.32 -24.32 19.78
N GLY A 123 -3.72 -23.08 19.44
CA GLY A 123 -3.60 -21.90 20.27
C GLY A 123 -2.26 -21.17 20.15
N ASN A 124 -1.42 -21.49 19.16
CA ASN A 124 -0.17 -20.77 18.94
C ASN A 124 -0.42 -19.49 18.12
N GLY A 125 0.34 -18.44 18.42
CA GLY A 125 0.41 -17.24 17.61
C GLY A 125 0.98 -17.53 16.22
N LEU A 126 0.33 -17.00 15.19
CA LEU A 126 0.84 -17.03 13.82
C LEU A 126 1.70 -15.80 13.55
N ALA A 127 2.61 -15.90 12.59
CA ALA A 127 3.34 -14.74 12.10
C ALA A 127 2.37 -13.70 11.51
N GLY A 128 2.68 -12.42 11.68
CA GLY A 128 2.04 -11.37 10.90
C GLY A 128 2.57 -11.37 9.46
N GLY A 129 1.83 -10.70 8.57
CA GLY A 129 2.19 -10.55 7.18
C GLY A 129 3.43 -9.69 7.00
N ASP A 130 4.09 -9.87 5.86
CA ASP A 130 5.23 -9.04 5.47
C ASP A 130 4.77 -7.64 5.06
N ALA A 131 5.65 -6.66 5.23
CA ALA A 131 5.42 -5.28 4.78
C ALA A 131 5.49 -5.16 3.25
N GLY A 132 4.84 -4.11 2.73
CA GLY A 132 5.17 -3.57 1.42
C GLY A 132 6.56 -2.91 1.35
N TYR A 133 6.94 -2.42 0.17
CA TYR A 133 8.19 -1.65 0.03
C TYR A 133 8.20 -0.39 0.90
N PHE A 134 7.03 0.26 1.01
CA PHE A 134 6.73 1.27 2.00
C PHE A 134 5.65 0.72 2.93
N GLY A 135 6.00 0.40 4.17
CA GLY A 135 5.07 -0.13 5.16
C GLY A 135 5.81 -0.78 6.33
N PHE A 136 5.04 -1.20 7.31
CA PHE A 136 5.50 -1.97 8.46
C PHE A 136 5.03 -3.42 8.37
N GLY A 137 5.84 -4.31 8.93
CA GLY A 137 5.45 -5.72 9.04
C GLY A 137 4.32 -5.87 10.04
N GLY A 138 3.45 -6.84 9.80
CA GLY A 138 2.38 -7.20 10.71
C GLY A 138 2.92 -7.72 12.04
N ALA A 139 2.27 -7.34 13.13
CA ALA A 139 2.57 -7.93 14.43
C ALA A 139 2.22 -9.43 14.42
N GLY A 140 3.03 -10.26 15.09
CA GLY A 140 2.66 -11.65 15.33
C GLY A 140 1.41 -11.76 16.21
N GLY A 141 0.65 -12.82 16.01
CA GLY A 141 -0.55 -13.12 16.79
C GLY A 141 -0.21 -13.49 18.23
N ALA A 142 -1.03 -13.02 19.17
CA ALA A 142 -0.89 -13.42 20.56
C ALA A 142 -1.50 -14.82 20.75
N GLY A 143 -0.64 -15.82 20.97
CA GLY A 143 -1.10 -17.17 21.33
C GLY A 143 -2.00 -17.17 22.57
N VAL A 144 -2.82 -18.21 22.73
CA VAL A 144 -3.66 -18.38 23.93
C VAL A 144 -2.80 -18.75 25.14
N ASP A 145 -3.35 -18.56 26.35
CA ASP A 145 -2.66 -18.94 27.60
C ASP A 145 -2.20 -20.42 27.56
N GLY A 146 -0.88 -20.61 27.49
CA GLY A 146 -0.23 -21.93 27.40
C GLY A 146 0.19 -22.36 26.00
N GLY A 147 -0.18 -21.61 24.96
CA GLY A 147 0.37 -21.73 23.61
C GLY A 147 1.66 -20.92 23.43
N ASN A 148 2.37 -21.17 22.33
CA ASN A 148 3.54 -20.36 21.97
C ASN A 148 3.07 -19.04 21.31
N GLY A 149 3.77 -17.94 21.58
CA GLY A 149 3.59 -16.64 20.91
C GLY A 149 4.78 -16.28 20.04
#